data_AF-A0A2V9JZ88-F1
#
_entry.id   AF-A0A2V9JZ88-F1
#
_cell.length_a   1.000
_cell.length_b   1.000
_cell.length_c   1.000
_cell.angle_alpha   90.00
_cell.angle_beta   90.00
_cell.angle_gamma   90.00
#
_symmetry.space_group_name_H-M   'P 1'
#
loop_
_entity.id
_entity.type
_entity.pdbx_description
1 polymer ?
#
loop_
_entity_poly.entity_id
_entity_poly.type
_entity_poly.pdbx_seq_one_letter_code
_entity_poly.pdbx_strand_id
1 'polypeptide(L)'
;MYTPRGRRARFSIALRFLPSLLALACGAALTDRVGTSRTASQDDPVECCREARGILGNRGSKPETMQLGATKLLFLDGEVVEARENVAEGFHPARKMGPVLKPERPWEDPWIQIRTAPSWNPQKNVWMLWYFCAGGIAYAESPDGLSWERPDLGIREFKGSRHNNLLPKSYEGEPETTWSGFCFAFYDRKERDPGRRYKALASYLFAPAGAATNPTGTPANVAPSSGFYPAVSPDGLRWTTLKTSFIPSSDEAHLFYDDSSGLYAATVKHAGPYGRAVYLSLSSDFEHWSDPRDCLIFHADMRDQEIGAARIAEHLRRPDLMKPITNQPRAYRTDVYNLPVFNYEGMYVGLPTLFNQSGPWHLDPRNQDGFLSVELATSRDLLRWQRSAERARFLPPSPVGGKTYDTGELLAANAPIRIGNELWLYYSGLKSRSDPPPDDGAICLAKLRVDGFVSLDAGEREGQVLTRPLVPSGATLRVNLEAPRGQVWAEILDAASGRVLPGFSRRDCIPAEGDSLDAAVKWKGTNLSALKGRRVRVRLGLRNARLYALWAA
;
A
#
# COMPACT_ATOMS: atom_id res chain seq x y z
N MET A 1 49.77 22.24 13.27
CA MET A 1 48.73 23.03 12.58
C MET A 1 48.61 22.51 11.16
N TYR A 2 47.46 21.91 10.80
CA TYR A 2 47.19 21.38 9.46
C TYR A 2 45.76 21.74 9.08
N THR A 3 45.56 22.38 7.93
CA THR A 3 44.25 22.75 7.38
C THR A 3 44.06 22.13 5.99
N PRO A 4 43.11 21.19 5.82
CA PRO A 4 42.74 20.72 4.49
C PRO A 4 41.60 21.58 3.92
N ARG A 5 41.89 22.39 2.88
CA ARG A 5 40.84 23.03 2.07
C ARG A 5 40.23 22.00 1.12
N GLY A 6 39.03 21.51 1.44
CA GLY A 6 38.27 20.65 0.54
C GLY A 6 37.73 21.40 -0.69
N ARG A 7 37.95 20.86 -1.88
CA ARG A 7 37.15 21.18 -3.08
C ARG A 7 36.04 20.14 -3.22
N ARG A 8 34.81 20.47 -2.80
CA ARG A 8 33.63 19.70 -3.21
C ARG A 8 33.25 20.11 -4.62
N ALA A 9 33.30 19.18 -5.58
CA ALA A 9 32.74 19.40 -6.91
C ALA A 9 31.21 19.44 -6.81
N ARG A 10 30.59 20.55 -7.20
CA ARG A 10 29.14 20.61 -7.39
C ARG A 10 28.80 19.97 -8.73
N PHE A 11 28.23 18.78 -8.71
CA PHE A 11 27.66 18.18 -9.93
C PHE A 11 26.30 18.79 -10.21
N SER A 12 26.22 19.58 -11.28
CA SER A 12 24.96 19.95 -11.91
C SER A 12 24.67 18.93 -13.00
N ILE A 13 23.64 18.10 -12.82
CA ILE A 13 23.12 17.24 -13.88
C ILE A 13 22.20 18.11 -14.74
N ALA A 14 22.78 18.69 -15.80
CA ALA A 14 22.04 19.44 -16.79
C ALA A 14 21.38 18.48 -17.78
N LEU A 15 20.08 18.19 -17.60
CA LEU A 15 19.25 17.72 -18.73
C LEU A 15 19.18 18.84 -19.77
N ARG A 16 19.58 18.54 -21.01
CA ARG A 16 19.38 19.41 -22.18
C ARG A 16 18.34 18.81 -23.12
N PHE A 17 17.69 19.71 -23.88
CA PHE A 17 16.84 19.48 -25.06
C PHE A 17 15.42 18.94 -24.77
N LEU A 18 14.34 19.42 -25.41
CA LEU A 18 14.08 20.62 -26.25
C LEU A 18 12.64 21.12 -25.90
N PRO A 19 12.22 22.35 -26.23
CA PRO A 19 10.98 22.93 -25.70
C PRO A 19 9.71 22.53 -26.47
N SER A 20 8.60 22.41 -25.75
CA SER A 20 7.25 22.46 -26.32
C SER A 20 6.56 23.74 -25.88
N LEU A 21 6.45 24.70 -26.81
CA LEU A 21 5.61 25.88 -26.67
C LEU A 21 4.14 25.47 -26.76
N LEU A 22 3.33 25.84 -25.76
CA LEU A 22 2.10 26.61 -25.95
C LEU A 22 1.53 27.03 -24.60
N ALA A 23 0.95 28.24 -24.54
CA ALA A 23 0.40 28.83 -23.34
C ALA A 23 -1.05 29.30 -23.58
N LEU A 24 -1.77 29.52 -22.48
CA LEU A 24 -3.05 30.25 -22.39
C LEU A 24 -4.26 29.67 -23.13
N ALA A 25 -5.21 29.13 -22.35
CA ALA A 25 -6.45 29.84 -21.96
C ALA A 25 -7.66 28.90 -21.89
N CYS A 26 -8.32 28.85 -20.73
CA CYS A 26 -9.78 29.01 -20.68
C CYS A 26 -10.22 29.42 -19.26
N GLY A 27 -10.94 30.54 -19.17
CA GLY A 27 -11.60 30.98 -17.94
C GLY A 27 -13.05 30.53 -17.88
N ALA A 28 -13.58 30.54 -16.67
CA ALA A 28 -14.98 30.38 -16.25
C ALA A 28 -16.10 30.50 -17.31
N ALA A 29 -16.98 29.49 -17.35
CA ALA A 29 -18.43 29.65 -17.42
C ALA A 29 -19.13 28.34 -17.03
N LEU A 30 -19.86 28.33 -15.91
CA LEU A 30 -20.90 27.34 -15.60
C LEU A 30 -21.80 27.92 -14.49
N THR A 31 -22.91 28.52 -14.90
CA THR A 31 -24.01 28.94 -14.02
C THR A 31 -25.28 28.18 -14.38
N ASP A 32 -25.88 27.59 -13.35
CA ASP A 32 -27.25 27.09 -13.19
C ASP A 32 -28.04 26.56 -14.40
N ARG A 33 -28.51 25.31 -14.23
CA ARG A 33 -29.93 25.00 -14.39
C ARG A 33 -30.36 23.85 -13.48
N VAL A 34 -31.22 24.17 -12.51
CA VAL A 34 -31.93 23.18 -11.70
C VAL A 34 -33.04 22.54 -12.53
N GLY A 35 -33.13 21.21 -12.50
CA GLY A 35 -34.21 20.44 -13.12
C GLY A 35 -34.46 19.14 -12.36
N THR A 36 -35.62 19.02 -11.73
CA THR A 36 -35.97 17.83 -10.91
C THR A 36 -36.44 16.67 -11.76
N SER A 37 -35.66 15.58 -11.77
CA SER A 37 -36.09 14.25 -12.23
C SER A 37 -35.43 13.16 -11.38
N ARG A 38 -36.22 12.21 -10.86
CA ARG A 38 -35.71 10.98 -10.25
C ARG A 38 -35.47 9.95 -11.35
N THR A 39 -34.22 9.68 -11.68
CA THR A 39 -33.80 8.51 -12.47
C THR A 39 -32.63 7.80 -11.77
N ALA A 40 -32.37 6.55 -12.17
CA ALA A 40 -31.43 5.65 -11.50
C ALA A 40 -29.96 6.15 -11.55
N SER A 41 -29.12 5.50 -10.73
CA SER A 41 -27.69 5.83 -10.52
C SER A 41 -26.87 5.93 -11.81
N GLN A 42 -26.52 7.16 -12.18
CA GLN A 42 -25.38 7.55 -13.00
C GLN A 42 -24.32 8.10 -12.03
N ASP A 43 -23.07 7.64 -11.96
CA ASP A 43 -22.39 6.54 -12.66
C ASP A 43 -21.64 5.68 -11.62
N ASP A 44 -21.48 4.38 -11.84
CA ASP A 44 -20.59 3.56 -10.98
C ASP A 44 -19.14 3.91 -11.34
N PRO A 45 -18.32 4.47 -10.43
CA PRO A 45 -17.02 5.06 -10.79
C PRO A 45 -16.00 4.05 -11.35
N VAL A 46 -16.28 2.75 -11.25
CA VAL A 46 -15.47 1.66 -11.80
C VAL A 46 -16.10 1.03 -13.05
N GLU A 47 -17.16 1.60 -13.62
CA GLU A 47 -17.77 1.10 -14.85
C GLU A 47 -16.78 1.11 -16.01
N CYS A 48 -15.91 2.14 -16.04
CA CYS A 48 -14.79 2.30 -16.96
C CYS A 48 -13.82 1.10 -16.96
N CYS A 49 -13.61 0.41 -15.84
CA CYS A 49 -12.65 -0.70 -15.65
C CYS A 49 -12.99 -1.99 -16.44
N ARG A 50 -13.38 -1.93 -17.72
CA ARG A 50 -13.99 -3.04 -18.46
C ARG A 50 -13.10 -4.28 -18.57
N GLU A 51 -11.84 -4.12 -18.99
CA GLU A 51 -10.89 -5.24 -19.10
C GLU A 51 -10.56 -5.84 -17.72
N ALA A 52 -10.26 -4.99 -16.73
CA ALA A 52 -9.99 -5.43 -15.35
C ALA A 52 -11.20 -6.16 -14.73
N ARG A 53 -12.42 -5.67 -14.96
CA ARG A 53 -13.69 -6.35 -14.58
C ARG A 53 -13.86 -7.68 -15.31
N GLY A 54 -13.44 -7.79 -16.57
CA GLY A 54 -13.42 -9.04 -17.32
C GLY A 54 -12.49 -10.09 -16.70
N ILE A 55 -11.28 -9.68 -16.29
CA ILE A 55 -10.29 -10.54 -15.62
C ILE A 55 -10.76 -10.95 -14.21
N LEU A 56 -11.35 -10.02 -13.45
CA LEU A 56 -11.94 -10.31 -12.13
C LEU A 56 -13.17 -11.21 -12.25
N GLY A 57 -13.99 -11.04 -13.28
CA GLY A 57 -15.28 -11.70 -13.43
C GLY A 57 -16.13 -11.51 -12.16
N ASN A 58 -16.74 -12.60 -11.68
CA ASN A 58 -17.51 -12.58 -10.43
C ASN A 58 -16.65 -12.51 -9.15
N ARG A 59 -15.31 -12.54 -9.24
CA ARG A 59 -14.42 -12.58 -8.05
C ARG A 59 -14.44 -11.28 -7.23
N GLY A 60 -14.96 -10.19 -7.81
CA GLY A 60 -15.22 -8.91 -7.12
C GLY A 60 -16.65 -8.72 -6.61
N SER A 61 -17.58 -9.68 -6.78
CA SER A 61 -18.94 -9.52 -6.25
C SER A 61 -18.96 -9.69 -4.73
N LYS A 62 -19.44 -8.68 -3.99
CA LYS A 62 -19.68 -8.78 -2.54
C LYS A 62 -20.60 -9.98 -2.27
N PRO A 63 -20.16 -11.02 -1.52
CA PRO A 63 -20.98 -12.20 -1.28
C PRO A 63 -22.20 -11.83 -0.42
N GLU A 64 -23.39 -12.36 -0.77
CA GLU A 64 -24.64 -12.09 -0.05
C GLU A 64 -24.61 -12.47 1.43
N THR A 65 -23.69 -13.33 1.86
CA THR A 65 -23.45 -13.65 3.27
C THR A 65 -21.97 -14.00 3.47
N MET A 66 -21.36 -13.41 4.50
CA MET A 66 -19.96 -13.66 4.85
C MET A 66 -19.79 -15.02 5.52
N GLN A 67 -18.65 -15.68 5.27
CA GLN A 67 -18.29 -16.92 5.95
C GLN A 67 -17.62 -16.63 7.28
N LEU A 68 -18.00 -17.36 8.33
CA LEU A 68 -17.24 -17.50 9.57
C LEU A 68 -16.47 -18.82 9.47
N GLY A 69 -15.28 -18.74 8.90
CA GLY A 69 -14.39 -19.88 8.62
C GLY A 69 -12.95 -19.59 9.00
N ALA A 70 -11.99 -20.23 8.34
CA ALA A 70 -10.56 -20.08 8.65
C ALA A 70 -10.01 -18.67 8.38
N THR A 71 -10.56 -17.95 7.39
CA THR A 71 -10.21 -16.56 7.08
C THR A 71 -10.73 -15.62 8.18
N LYS A 72 -9.90 -14.68 8.62
CA LYS A 72 -10.26 -13.75 9.70
C LYS A 72 -11.19 -12.63 9.24
N LEU A 73 -12.27 -12.43 9.99
CA LEU A 73 -13.13 -11.28 9.87
C LEU A 73 -12.52 -10.14 10.70
N LEU A 74 -11.91 -9.18 10.00
CA LEU A 74 -11.35 -7.95 10.57
C LEU A 74 -12.40 -6.84 10.62
N PHE A 75 -12.22 -5.87 11.52
CA PHE A 75 -13.11 -4.70 11.63
C PHE A 75 -12.67 -3.49 10.80
N LEU A 76 -11.63 -3.62 9.97
CA LEU A 76 -10.93 -2.53 9.28
C LEU A 76 -11.79 -1.74 8.27
N ASP A 77 -12.84 -2.36 7.72
CA ASP A 77 -13.81 -1.75 6.80
C ASP A 77 -15.21 -1.55 7.44
N GLY A 78 -15.40 -2.02 8.68
CA GLY A 78 -16.68 -2.01 9.39
C GLY A 78 -17.74 -2.99 8.86
N GLU A 79 -17.51 -3.68 7.74
CA GLU A 79 -18.54 -4.45 7.03
C GLU A 79 -19.05 -5.69 7.80
N VAL A 80 -18.26 -6.15 8.78
CA VAL A 80 -18.60 -7.26 9.68
C VAL A 80 -19.67 -6.86 10.70
N VAL A 81 -19.77 -5.57 11.06
CA VAL A 81 -20.62 -5.05 12.13
C VAL A 81 -22.00 -4.66 11.58
N GLU A 82 -23.06 -5.08 12.28
CA GLU A 82 -24.45 -4.64 12.05
C GLU A 82 -24.84 -3.55 13.04
N ALA A 83 -24.49 -3.72 14.32
CA ALA A 83 -24.76 -2.74 15.36
C ALA A 83 -23.71 -2.81 16.48
N ARG A 84 -23.54 -1.72 17.22
CA ARG A 84 -22.71 -1.67 18.44
C ARG A 84 -23.27 -0.72 19.49
N GLU A 85 -22.98 -0.98 20.75
CA GLU A 85 -23.32 -0.12 21.90
C GLU A 85 -22.11 -0.04 22.85
N ASN A 86 -21.75 1.15 23.34
CA ASN A 86 -20.60 1.41 24.23
C ASN A 86 -19.25 0.82 23.74
N VAL A 87 -19.05 0.79 22.42
CA VAL A 87 -17.82 0.32 21.76
C VAL A 87 -17.31 1.41 20.82
N ALA A 88 -16.01 1.70 20.89
CA ALA A 88 -15.31 2.62 19.98
C ALA A 88 -14.42 1.84 18.99
N GLU A 89 -14.04 2.46 17.88
CA GLU A 89 -12.95 1.97 17.03
C GLU A 89 -11.60 2.49 17.57
N GLY A 90 -10.66 1.59 17.81
CA GLY A 90 -9.27 1.93 18.07
C GLY A 90 -8.45 1.80 16.78
N PHE A 91 -7.84 2.89 16.31
CA PHE A 91 -6.90 2.88 15.19
C PHE A 91 -5.46 2.84 15.69
N HIS A 92 -4.63 1.95 15.13
CA HIS A 92 -3.27 1.72 15.60
C HIS A 92 -2.23 2.01 14.50
N PRO A 93 -1.59 3.19 14.50
CA PRO A 93 -0.44 3.47 13.65
C PRO A 93 0.70 2.45 13.88
N ALA A 94 1.40 2.06 12.82
CA ALA A 94 2.49 1.09 12.96
C ALA A 94 3.69 1.71 13.73
N ARG A 95 4.25 0.95 14.67
CA ARG A 95 5.38 1.37 15.50
C ARG A 95 6.66 1.39 14.67
N LYS A 96 7.19 2.57 14.41
CA LYS A 96 8.41 2.78 13.62
C LYS A 96 9.65 2.33 14.39
N MET A 97 10.52 1.57 13.73
CA MET A 97 11.78 1.05 14.26
C MET A 97 13.00 1.83 13.74
N GLY A 98 12.84 2.62 12.68
CA GLY A 98 13.90 3.40 12.04
C GLY A 98 14.52 2.70 10.83
N PRO A 99 15.66 3.22 10.32
CA PRO A 99 16.34 2.70 9.13
C PRO A 99 16.99 1.34 9.41
N VAL A 100 16.72 0.35 8.55
CA VAL A 100 17.36 -0.98 8.52
C VAL A 100 18.40 -1.10 7.40
N LEU A 101 18.33 -0.27 6.36
CA LEU A 101 19.38 -0.10 5.37
C LEU A 101 19.53 1.38 5.00
N LYS A 102 20.76 1.85 4.83
CA LYS A 102 21.13 3.26 4.56
C LYS A 102 22.06 3.35 3.36
N PRO A 103 22.14 4.48 2.63
CA PRO A 103 23.11 4.65 1.55
C PRO A 103 24.54 4.65 2.12
N GLU A 104 25.36 3.70 1.68
CA GLU A 104 26.73 3.46 2.15
C GLU A 104 27.70 3.15 1.00
N ARG A 105 27.26 3.27 -0.26
CA ARG A 105 28.06 2.98 -1.47
C ARG A 105 28.01 4.14 -2.47
N PRO A 106 29.02 4.33 -3.33
CA PRO A 106 29.09 5.47 -4.27
C PRO A 106 28.00 5.50 -5.38
N TRP A 107 27.25 4.41 -5.55
CA TRP A 107 26.07 4.32 -6.43
C TRP A 107 24.75 4.48 -5.66
N GLU A 108 24.81 4.55 -4.34
CA GLU A 108 23.66 4.82 -3.45
C GLU A 108 23.60 6.28 -2.98
N ASP A 109 24.68 7.04 -3.15
CA ASP A 109 24.72 8.44 -2.73
C ASP A 109 23.76 9.30 -3.57
N PRO A 110 22.78 10.04 -2.99
CA PRO A 110 22.57 10.30 -1.56
C PRO A 110 21.41 9.52 -0.92
N TRP A 111 20.76 8.58 -1.60
CA TRP A 111 19.56 7.88 -1.11
C TRP A 111 19.35 6.46 -1.65
N ILE A 112 18.63 5.66 -0.87
CA ILE A 112 18.04 4.39 -1.29
C ILE A 112 16.54 4.32 -0.95
N GLN A 113 15.76 3.60 -1.76
CA GLN A 113 14.30 3.47 -1.62
C GLN A 113 13.79 2.08 -2.05
N ILE A 114 12.58 1.73 -1.61
CA ILE A 114 11.87 0.50 -1.96
C ILE A 114 10.38 0.74 -2.25
N ARG A 115 9.75 -0.22 -2.93
CA ARG A 115 8.31 -0.24 -3.25
C ARG A 115 7.69 -1.64 -3.12
N THR A 116 8.51 -2.69 -3.11
CA THR A 116 8.11 -4.05 -2.72
C THR A 116 8.85 -4.47 -1.46
N ALA A 117 8.19 -5.30 -0.65
CA ALA A 117 8.76 -5.83 0.58
C ALA A 117 9.81 -6.93 0.29
N PRO A 118 10.72 -7.21 1.22
CA PRO A 118 11.63 -8.36 1.12
C PRO A 118 10.94 -9.67 0.75
N SER A 119 11.54 -10.42 -0.17
CA SER A 119 11.02 -11.70 -0.62
C SER A 119 11.87 -12.85 -0.07
N TRP A 120 11.24 -13.87 0.52
CA TRP A 120 11.96 -14.98 1.13
C TRP A 120 12.46 -15.98 0.08
N ASN A 121 13.75 -16.29 0.10
CA ASN A 121 14.36 -17.35 -0.70
C ASN A 121 14.54 -18.63 0.13
N PRO A 122 13.69 -19.66 -0.06
CA PRO A 122 13.79 -20.90 0.70
C PRO A 122 15.01 -21.76 0.32
N GLN A 123 15.64 -21.54 -0.83
CA GLN A 123 16.82 -22.31 -1.26
C GLN A 123 18.12 -21.75 -0.67
N LYS A 124 18.21 -20.42 -0.54
CA LYS A 124 19.35 -19.73 0.08
C LYS A 124 19.18 -19.52 1.60
N ASN A 125 17.96 -19.65 2.13
CA ASN A 125 17.60 -19.29 3.51
C ASN A 125 17.92 -17.81 3.85
N VAL A 126 17.58 -16.91 2.93
CA VAL A 126 17.73 -15.44 3.09
C VAL A 126 16.52 -14.69 2.57
N TRP A 127 16.29 -13.50 3.11
CA TRP A 127 15.47 -12.46 2.51
C TRP A 127 16.25 -11.80 1.37
N MET A 128 15.58 -11.62 0.23
CA MET A 128 16.07 -10.92 -0.96
C MET A 128 15.40 -9.55 -1.04
N LEU A 129 16.17 -8.51 -1.36
CA LEU A 129 15.68 -7.15 -1.47
C LEU A 129 16.20 -6.46 -2.72
N TRP A 130 15.27 -6.01 -3.55
CA TRP A 130 15.53 -5.16 -4.72
C TRP A 130 15.15 -3.73 -4.37
N TYR A 131 16.09 -2.81 -4.55
CA TYR A 131 15.91 -1.43 -4.10
C TYR A 131 16.47 -0.43 -5.12
N PHE A 132 15.83 0.73 -5.14
CA PHE A 132 16.20 1.87 -5.95
C PHE A 132 17.36 2.62 -5.28
N CYS A 133 18.35 3.05 -6.05
CA CYS A 133 19.44 3.89 -5.61
C CYS A 133 19.92 4.80 -6.76
N ALA A 134 20.71 5.84 -6.51
CA ALA A 134 21.08 6.82 -7.54
C ALA A 134 21.68 6.21 -8.84
N GLY A 135 22.35 5.06 -8.76
CA GLY A 135 22.88 4.30 -9.90
C GLY A 135 21.87 3.44 -10.67
N GLY A 136 20.64 3.24 -10.18
CA GLY A 136 19.62 2.35 -10.76
C GLY A 136 19.04 1.39 -9.72
N ILE A 137 18.71 0.17 -10.15
CA ILE A 137 18.29 -0.90 -9.22
C ILE A 137 19.50 -1.65 -8.67
N ALA A 138 19.51 -1.83 -7.35
CA ALA A 138 20.49 -2.59 -6.58
C ALA A 138 19.84 -3.75 -5.81
N TYR A 139 20.66 -4.65 -5.28
CA TYR A 139 20.23 -5.89 -4.65
C TYR A 139 20.94 -6.16 -3.31
N ALA A 140 20.20 -6.61 -2.30
CA ALA A 140 20.73 -6.98 -0.98
C ALA A 140 20.13 -8.31 -0.48
N GLU A 141 20.88 -9.00 0.38
CA GLU A 141 20.43 -10.22 1.07
C GLU A 141 20.46 -10.03 2.59
N SER A 142 19.61 -10.75 3.32
CA SER A 142 19.58 -10.69 4.78
C SER A 142 19.10 -11.99 5.41
N PRO A 143 19.77 -12.54 6.45
CA PRO A 143 19.31 -13.75 7.13
C PRO A 143 18.11 -13.48 8.07
N ASP A 144 17.93 -12.23 8.53
CA ASP A 144 16.97 -11.85 9.59
C ASP A 144 15.97 -10.75 9.15
N GLY A 145 16.16 -10.16 7.97
CA GLY A 145 15.39 -9.01 7.45
C GLY A 145 15.80 -7.66 8.04
N LEU A 146 16.78 -7.62 8.95
CA LEU A 146 17.25 -6.43 9.65
C LEU A 146 18.67 -6.05 9.24
N SER A 147 19.53 -7.06 9.08
CA SER A 147 20.95 -6.95 8.81
C SER A 147 21.18 -7.27 7.33
N TRP A 148 21.47 -6.24 6.52
CA TRP A 148 21.49 -6.35 5.05
C TRP A 148 22.91 -6.35 4.48
N GLU A 149 23.26 -7.43 3.78
CA GLU A 149 24.50 -7.56 3.01
C GLU A 149 24.29 -7.12 1.56
N ARG A 150 25.32 -6.51 0.98
CA ARG A 150 25.38 -6.11 -0.43
C ARG A 150 26.40 -7.00 -1.15
N PRO A 151 25.98 -8.10 -1.79
CA PRO A 151 26.90 -8.99 -2.47
C PRO A 151 27.55 -8.29 -3.66
N ASP A 152 28.85 -8.53 -3.89
CA ASP A 152 29.48 -8.11 -5.15
C ASP A 152 28.97 -9.02 -6.28
N LEU A 153 28.19 -8.44 -7.20
CA LEU A 153 27.53 -9.19 -8.26
C LEU A 153 28.38 -9.33 -9.52
N GLY A 154 29.30 -8.38 -9.78
CA GLY A 154 30.05 -8.32 -11.05
C GLY A 154 29.21 -8.04 -12.30
N ILE A 155 27.88 -7.82 -12.17
CA ILE A 155 26.93 -7.82 -13.29
C ILE A 155 27.01 -6.52 -14.10
N ARG A 156 26.83 -5.36 -13.45
CA ARG A 156 26.73 -4.06 -14.11
C ARG A 156 27.99 -3.22 -13.88
N GLU A 157 28.43 -2.55 -14.93
CA GLU A 157 29.49 -1.57 -14.82
C GLU A 157 28.97 -0.23 -14.29
N PHE A 158 29.71 0.38 -13.38
CA PHE A 158 29.46 1.70 -12.84
C PHE A 158 30.79 2.41 -12.63
N LYS A 159 30.98 3.56 -13.30
CA LYS A 159 32.21 4.37 -13.24
C LYS A 159 33.50 3.56 -13.45
N GLY A 160 33.50 2.64 -14.43
CA GLY A 160 34.67 1.83 -14.81
C GLY A 160 34.96 0.62 -13.91
N SER A 161 34.04 0.23 -13.02
CA SER A 161 34.16 -0.98 -12.19
C SER A 161 32.87 -1.78 -12.17
N ARG A 162 32.99 -3.11 -12.03
CA ARG A 162 31.87 -4.05 -11.82
C ARG A 162 31.73 -4.51 -10.36
N HIS A 163 32.62 -4.04 -9.48
CA HIS A 163 32.60 -4.35 -8.04
C HIS A 163 31.48 -3.59 -7.33
N ASN A 164 30.24 -4.07 -7.49
CA ASN A 164 29.02 -3.46 -6.99
C ASN A 164 27.85 -4.46 -6.96
N ASN A 165 26.75 -4.04 -6.34
CA ASN A 165 25.52 -4.81 -6.23
C ASN A 165 24.38 -4.30 -7.14
N LEU A 166 24.71 -3.65 -8.26
CA LEU A 166 23.74 -3.14 -9.23
C LEU A 166 23.26 -4.24 -10.18
N LEU A 167 21.97 -4.20 -10.50
CA LEU A 167 21.33 -5.08 -11.47
C LEU A 167 21.48 -4.55 -12.92
N PRO A 168 21.21 -5.40 -13.94
CA PRO A 168 21.19 -4.96 -15.33
C PRO A 168 20.17 -3.84 -15.57
N LYS A 169 20.45 -3.03 -16.59
CA LYS A 169 19.48 -2.13 -17.23
C LYS A 169 18.38 -2.94 -17.91
N SER A 170 17.18 -2.37 -18.07
CA SER A 170 16.01 -3.06 -18.65
C SER A 170 16.07 -3.18 -20.18
N TYR A 171 16.86 -2.32 -20.82
CA TYR A 171 17.18 -2.34 -22.24
C TYR A 171 18.56 -1.71 -22.54
N GLU A 172 19.12 -2.03 -23.71
CA GLU A 172 20.36 -1.44 -24.20
C GLU A 172 20.16 0.04 -24.57
N GLY A 173 21.15 0.89 -24.28
CA GLY A 173 21.04 2.34 -24.49
C GLY A 173 20.20 3.09 -23.45
N GLU A 174 19.62 2.38 -22.45
CA GLU A 174 18.93 3.03 -21.33
C GLU A 174 19.87 4.01 -20.59
N PRO A 175 19.44 5.26 -20.30
CA PRO A 175 20.25 6.23 -19.57
C PRO A 175 20.52 5.75 -18.13
N GLU A 176 21.54 6.31 -17.48
CA GLU A 176 21.84 5.96 -16.08
C GLU A 176 21.00 6.80 -15.12
N THR A 177 19.82 6.28 -14.77
CA THR A 177 18.90 6.89 -13.81
C THR A 177 18.52 5.88 -12.72
N THR A 178 17.97 6.34 -11.59
CA THR A 178 17.49 5.44 -10.53
C THR A 178 16.39 4.48 -11.00
N TRP A 179 15.57 4.88 -11.97
CA TRP A 179 14.46 4.08 -12.49
C TRP A 179 14.90 3.03 -13.50
N SER A 180 16.20 2.93 -13.78
CA SER A 180 16.74 2.08 -14.84
C SER A 180 17.05 0.67 -14.35
N GLY A 181 16.36 -0.31 -14.94
CA GLY A 181 16.41 -1.72 -14.57
C GLY A 181 15.05 -2.36 -14.26
N PHE A 182 15.09 -3.35 -13.36
CA PHE A 182 13.97 -4.25 -13.05
C PHE A 182 13.39 -3.95 -11.67
N CYS A 183 12.22 -3.34 -11.65
CA CYS A 183 11.56 -2.78 -10.47
C CYS A 183 10.51 -3.73 -9.89
N PHE A 184 10.14 -3.51 -8.62
CA PHE A 184 9.02 -4.19 -7.94
C PHE A 184 9.13 -5.73 -7.95
N ALA A 185 10.35 -6.25 -7.86
CA ALA A 185 10.61 -7.67 -7.94
C ALA A 185 10.08 -8.45 -6.71
N PHE A 186 9.67 -9.70 -6.95
CA PHE A 186 9.31 -10.68 -5.91
C PHE A 186 9.58 -12.13 -6.38
N TYR A 187 9.67 -13.07 -5.44
CA TYR A 187 9.69 -14.52 -5.69
C TYR A 187 8.26 -15.06 -5.80
N ASP A 188 7.93 -15.66 -6.94
CA ASP A 188 6.65 -16.32 -7.16
C ASP A 188 6.71 -17.77 -6.65
N ARG A 189 5.89 -18.06 -5.64
CA ARG A 189 5.82 -19.37 -4.98
C ARG A 189 4.98 -20.41 -5.74
N LYS A 190 4.20 -19.97 -6.73
CA LYS A 190 3.29 -20.80 -7.54
C LYS A 190 3.88 -21.10 -8.92
N GLU A 191 4.81 -20.27 -9.38
CA GLU A 191 5.54 -20.49 -10.63
C GLU A 191 6.23 -21.86 -10.64
N ARG A 192 6.05 -22.58 -11.76
CA ARG A 192 6.56 -23.94 -11.97
C ARG A 192 7.76 -23.94 -12.91
N ASP A 193 7.86 -22.97 -13.79
CA ASP A 193 9.02 -22.81 -14.67
C ASP A 193 10.23 -22.29 -13.86
N PRO A 194 11.32 -23.07 -13.73
CA PRO A 194 12.53 -22.61 -13.04
C PRO A 194 13.15 -21.36 -13.66
N GLY A 195 12.88 -21.06 -14.94
CA GLY A 195 13.29 -19.84 -15.63
C GLY A 195 12.54 -18.57 -15.19
N ARG A 196 11.40 -18.71 -14.51
CA ARG A 196 10.44 -17.60 -14.24
C ARG A 196 10.17 -17.31 -12.77
N ARG A 197 10.88 -17.99 -11.85
CA ARG A 197 10.66 -17.98 -10.39
C ARG A 197 10.63 -16.58 -9.76
N TYR A 198 11.32 -15.62 -10.36
CA TYR A 198 11.29 -14.23 -9.93
C TYR A 198 10.57 -13.40 -10.99
N LYS A 199 9.69 -12.49 -10.53
CA LYS A 199 8.84 -11.66 -11.37
C LYS A 199 9.01 -10.19 -10.99
N ALA A 200 9.11 -9.32 -12.00
CA ALA A 200 9.37 -7.89 -11.84
C ALA A 200 8.75 -7.10 -13.01
N LEU A 201 8.81 -5.77 -12.93
CA LEU A 201 8.52 -4.88 -14.04
C LEU A 201 9.82 -4.24 -14.55
N ALA A 202 10.16 -4.50 -15.81
CA ALA A 202 11.21 -3.77 -16.51
C ALA A 202 10.75 -2.34 -16.79
N SER A 203 11.45 -1.35 -16.25
CA SER A 203 11.13 0.07 -16.41
C SER A 203 11.54 0.60 -17.78
N TYR A 204 10.68 1.41 -18.41
CA TYR A 204 10.94 2.06 -19.69
C TYR A 204 10.59 3.55 -19.57
N LEU A 205 11.61 4.40 -19.56
CA LEU A 205 11.46 5.86 -19.51
C LEU A 205 10.90 6.48 -20.79
N PHE A 206 10.98 5.73 -21.90
CA PHE A 206 10.45 6.10 -23.21
C PHE A 206 9.56 4.95 -23.70
N ALA A 207 8.26 5.21 -23.82
CA ALA A 207 7.27 4.28 -24.32
C ALA A 207 7.59 3.94 -25.79
N PRO A 208 7.52 2.65 -26.19
CA PRO A 208 7.81 2.25 -27.56
C PRO A 208 6.76 2.80 -28.54
N ALA A 209 7.17 2.99 -29.79
CA ALA A 209 6.28 3.44 -30.86
C ALA A 209 5.05 2.52 -30.96
N GLY A 210 3.85 3.11 -30.95
CA GLY A 210 2.58 2.37 -30.96
C GLY A 210 1.95 2.13 -29.57
N ALA A 211 2.68 2.24 -28.46
CA ALA A 211 2.08 2.13 -27.11
C ALA A 211 1.18 3.32 -26.71
N ALA A 212 1.23 4.41 -27.49
CA ALA A 212 0.67 5.71 -27.14
C ALA A 212 -0.78 5.98 -27.64
N THR A 213 -1.53 4.97 -28.08
CA THR A 213 -2.95 5.15 -28.47
C THR A 213 -3.90 4.74 -27.35
N ASN A 214 -4.75 5.67 -26.92
CA ASN A 214 -5.90 5.44 -26.05
C ASN A 214 -7.11 4.97 -26.89
N PRO A 215 -7.73 3.80 -26.63
CA PRO A 215 -8.85 3.31 -27.45
C PRO A 215 -10.16 4.11 -27.33
N THR A 216 -10.33 4.92 -26.28
CA THR A 216 -11.66 5.42 -25.85
C THR A 216 -11.99 6.86 -26.21
N GLY A 217 -11.13 7.57 -26.96
CA GLY A 217 -11.46 8.89 -27.52
C GLY A 217 -11.57 10.05 -26.51
N THR A 218 -11.36 9.82 -25.21
CA THR A 218 -11.18 10.88 -24.22
C THR A 218 -9.89 11.67 -24.50
N PRO A 219 -9.89 13.02 -24.40
CA PRO A 219 -8.71 13.83 -24.70
C PRO A 219 -7.51 13.45 -23.84
N ALA A 220 -6.47 12.93 -24.49
CA ALA A 220 -5.24 12.53 -23.84
C ALA A 220 -4.41 13.74 -23.42
N ASN A 221 -4.62 14.22 -22.19
CA ASN A 221 -3.68 15.12 -21.54
C ASN A 221 -2.44 14.32 -21.12
N VAL A 222 -1.54 14.14 -22.10
CA VAL A 222 -0.28 13.38 -22.07
C VAL A 222 -0.51 11.87 -22.02
N ALA A 223 -0.37 11.19 -23.18
CA ALA A 223 -0.05 9.77 -23.19
C ALA A 223 1.26 9.59 -22.41
N PRO A 224 1.33 8.69 -21.41
CA PRO A 224 2.52 8.57 -20.56
C PRO A 224 3.72 8.23 -21.44
N SER A 225 4.76 9.06 -21.36
CA SER A 225 6.00 8.81 -22.09
C SER A 225 6.79 7.64 -21.51
N SER A 226 6.34 7.03 -20.40
CA SER A 226 6.99 5.96 -19.68
C SER A 226 6.01 4.82 -19.34
N GLY A 227 6.54 3.74 -18.78
CA GLY A 227 5.78 2.61 -18.31
C GLY A 227 6.65 1.39 -18.09
N PHE A 228 6.04 0.22 -18.16
CA PHE A 228 6.66 -1.04 -17.77
C PHE A 228 6.37 -2.18 -18.73
N TYR A 229 7.27 -3.15 -18.80
CA TYR A 229 7.00 -4.48 -19.35
C TYR A 229 7.16 -5.55 -18.26
N PRO A 230 6.38 -6.64 -18.26
CA PRO A 230 6.64 -7.76 -17.36
C PRO A 230 8.00 -8.40 -17.67
N ALA A 231 8.71 -8.80 -16.61
CA ALA A 231 10.03 -9.40 -16.69
C ALA A 231 10.15 -10.57 -15.71
N VAL A 232 10.93 -11.57 -16.12
CA VAL A 232 11.12 -12.82 -15.39
C VAL A 232 12.60 -13.11 -15.16
N SER A 233 12.92 -13.89 -14.13
CA SER A 233 14.29 -14.32 -13.84
C SER A 233 14.32 -15.69 -13.14
N PRO A 234 15.36 -16.52 -13.38
CA PRO A 234 15.59 -17.75 -12.63
C PRO A 234 16.25 -17.52 -11.25
N ASP A 235 17.00 -16.42 -11.09
CA ASP A 235 17.86 -16.16 -9.92
C ASP A 235 17.57 -14.83 -9.21
N GLY A 236 16.73 -13.97 -9.78
CA GLY A 236 16.40 -12.63 -9.29
C GLY A 236 17.47 -11.57 -9.61
N LEU A 237 18.51 -11.94 -10.35
CA LEU A 237 19.67 -11.09 -10.66
C LEU A 237 19.81 -10.84 -12.16
N ARG A 238 19.53 -11.86 -12.97
CA ARG A 238 19.58 -11.84 -14.44
C ARG A 238 18.17 -11.94 -14.99
N TRP A 239 17.71 -10.87 -15.63
CA TRP A 239 16.31 -10.69 -15.98
C TRP A 239 16.07 -10.71 -17.49
N THR A 240 14.92 -11.25 -17.89
CA THR A 240 14.43 -11.27 -19.26
C THR A 240 13.12 -10.50 -19.34
N THR A 241 13.11 -9.40 -20.10
CA THR A 241 11.90 -8.62 -20.40
C THR A 241 11.05 -9.36 -21.43
N LEU A 242 9.79 -9.68 -21.09
CA LEU A 242 8.91 -10.50 -21.95
C LEU A 242 8.34 -9.72 -23.15
N LYS A 243 8.21 -8.39 -23.03
CA LYS A 243 7.69 -7.47 -24.07
C LYS A 243 6.27 -7.79 -24.58
N THR A 244 5.47 -8.55 -23.80
CA THR A 244 4.12 -9.01 -24.15
C THR A 244 3.05 -7.92 -24.05
N SER A 245 2.97 -7.23 -22.91
CA SER A 245 2.07 -6.08 -22.69
C SER A 245 2.85 -4.94 -22.06
N PHE A 246 2.76 -3.75 -22.67
CA PHE A 246 3.27 -2.53 -22.06
C PHE A 246 2.22 -1.99 -21.10
N ILE A 247 2.60 -1.79 -19.84
CA ILE A 247 1.76 -1.23 -18.78
C ILE A 247 2.10 0.27 -18.67
N PRO A 248 1.28 1.17 -19.23
CA PRO A 248 1.60 2.60 -19.26
C PRO A 248 1.51 3.20 -17.85
N SER A 249 2.50 4.01 -17.47
CA SER A 249 2.58 4.62 -16.14
C SER A 249 3.52 5.82 -16.12
N SER A 250 3.34 6.70 -15.13
CA SER A 250 4.37 7.66 -14.72
C SER A 250 5.49 6.96 -13.91
N ASP A 251 6.29 7.73 -13.19
CA ASP A 251 7.47 7.36 -12.38
C ASP A 251 7.25 6.35 -11.22
N GLU A 252 6.02 5.85 -11.01
CA GLU A 252 5.65 4.99 -9.87
C GLU A 252 4.66 3.89 -10.23
N ALA A 253 4.86 2.73 -9.60
CA ALA A 253 3.90 1.62 -9.57
C ALA A 253 4.12 0.75 -8.32
N HIS A 254 3.21 -0.19 -8.06
CA HIS A 254 3.47 -1.35 -7.20
C HIS A 254 2.95 -2.61 -7.87
N LEU A 255 3.78 -3.66 -7.89
CA LEU A 255 3.40 -5.00 -8.33
C LEU A 255 3.12 -5.88 -7.09
N PHE A 256 2.06 -6.67 -7.13
CA PHE A 256 1.84 -7.75 -6.16
C PHE A 256 1.13 -8.95 -6.82
N TYR A 257 1.18 -10.08 -6.14
CA TYR A 257 0.46 -11.30 -6.50
C TYR A 257 -0.52 -11.65 -5.37
N ASP A 258 -1.76 -11.92 -5.72
CA ASP A 258 -2.75 -12.44 -4.78
C ASP A 258 -2.78 -13.97 -4.86
N ASP A 259 -2.12 -14.62 -3.89
CA ASP A 259 -2.10 -16.08 -3.70
C ASP A 259 -3.51 -16.72 -3.62
N SER A 260 -4.54 -15.94 -3.25
CA SER A 260 -5.91 -16.46 -3.05
C SER A 260 -6.74 -16.54 -4.34
N SER A 261 -6.60 -15.57 -5.24
CA SER A 261 -7.26 -15.56 -6.56
C SER A 261 -6.37 -16.01 -7.72
N GLY A 262 -5.04 -16.02 -7.52
CA GLY A 262 -4.05 -16.30 -8.55
C GLY A 262 -3.84 -15.15 -9.53
N LEU A 263 -4.19 -13.91 -9.14
CA LEU A 263 -4.06 -12.72 -9.98
C LEU A 263 -2.75 -11.96 -9.69
N TYR A 264 -2.11 -11.49 -10.76
CA TYR A 264 -1.08 -10.46 -10.69
C TYR A 264 -1.75 -9.10 -10.85
N ALA A 265 -1.35 -8.13 -10.04
CA ALA A 265 -1.93 -6.81 -10.03
C ALA A 265 -0.85 -5.74 -9.93
N ALA A 266 -1.01 -4.69 -10.75
CA ALA A 266 -0.15 -3.52 -10.76
C ALA A 266 -1.00 -2.27 -10.51
N THR A 267 -0.71 -1.55 -9.43
CA THR A 267 -1.23 -0.20 -9.24
C THR A 267 -0.24 0.78 -9.87
N VAL A 268 -0.72 1.70 -10.72
CA VAL A 268 0.12 2.60 -11.53
C VAL A 268 -0.32 4.06 -11.42
N LYS A 269 0.63 4.99 -11.52
CA LYS A 269 0.40 6.44 -11.37
C LYS A 269 0.04 7.09 -12.71
N HIS A 270 -1.08 7.81 -12.75
CA HIS A 270 -1.48 8.70 -13.85
C HIS A 270 -2.07 10.01 -13.28
N ALA A 271 -2.47 10.93 -14.16
CA ALA A 271 -3.26 12.09 -13.79
C ALA A 271 -4.71 11.70 -13.43
N GLY A 272 -5.34 12.47 -12.54
CA GLY A 272 -6.73 12.33 -12.13
C GLY A 272 -7.27 13.64 -11.54
N PRO A 273 -8.48 13.65 -10.94
CA PRO A 273 -9.25 14.88 -10.70
C PRO A 273 -8.55 15.94 -9.82
N TYR A 274 -7.66 15.54 -8.91
CA TYR A 274 -6.95 16.44 -7.98
C TYR A 274 -5.42 16.45 -8.19
N GLY A 275 -4.90 15.93 -9.29
CA GLY A 275 -3.46 15.77 -9.52
C GLY A 275 -3.11 14.33 -9.82
N ARG A 276 -2.17 13.74 -9.08
CA ARG A 276 -1.85 12.30 -9.23
C ARG A 276 -2.95 11.41 -8.65
N ALA A 277 -3.23 10.33 -9.37
CA ALA A 277 -4.20 9.31 -9.02
C ALA A 277 -3.66 7.91 -9.39
N VAL A 278 -4.35 6.88 -8.91
CA VAL A 278 -3.94 5.48 -9.07
C VAL A 278 -4.95 4.70 -9.90
N TYR A 279 -4.40 4.00 -10.88
CA TYR A 279 -5.12 3.15 -11.82
C TYR A 279 -4.66 1.69 -11.66
N LEU A 280 -5.48 0.74 -12.10
CA LEU A 280 -5.25 -0.69 -11.92
C LEU A 280 -5.02 -1.42 -13.25
N SER A 281 -3.95 -2.19 -13.33
CA SER A 281 -3.73 -3.19 -14.38
C SER A 281 -3.70 -4.59 -13.75
N LEU A 282 -4.35 -5.56 -14.38
CA LEU A 282 -4.47 -6.94 -13.90
C LEU A 282 -3.98 -7.93 -14.96
N SER A 283 -3.46 -9.07 -14.49
CA SER A 283 -3.12 -10.22 -15.33
C SER A 283 -3.39 -11.53 -14.59
N SER A 284 -3.71 -12.59 -15.34
CA SER A 284 -3.86 -13.95 -14.80
C SER A 284 -2.70 -14.90 -15.16
N ASP A 285 -1.84 -14.51 -16.10
CA ASP A 285 -0.72 -15.30 -16.62
C ASP A 285 0.65 -14.59 -16.50
N PHE A 286 0.65 -13.35 -16.00
CA PHE A 286 1.78 -12.41 -15.92
C PHE A 286 2.27 -11.85 -17.28
N GLU A 287 1.68 -12.29 -18.40
CA GLU A 287 2.08 -11.90 -19.75
C GLU A 287 1.12 -10.89 -20.36
N HIS A 288 -0.18 -11.15 -20.27
CA HIS A 288 -1.23 -10.30 -20.82
C HIS A 288 -1.83 -9.45 -19.70
N TRP A 289 -1.73 -8.13 -19.85
CA TRP A 289 -2.14 -7.16 -18.84
C TRP A 289 -3.23 -6.23 -19.37
N SER A 290 -4.27 -5.98 -18.58
CA SER A 290 -5.32 -5.01 -18.94
C SER A 290 -4.77 -3.59 -19.01
N ASP A 291 -5.24 -2.77 -19.95
CA ASP A 291 -4.80 -1.37 -20.04
C ASP A 291 -5.25 -0.59 -18.78
N PRO A 292 -4.32 -0.11 -17.94
CA PRO A 292 -4.69 0.64 -16.75
C PRO A 292 -5.42 1.94 -17.06
N ARG A 293 -5.28 2.52 -18.26
CA ARG A 293 -5.86 3.84 -18.60
C ARG A 293 -7.40 3.84 -18.58
N ASP A 294 -8.05 2.68 -18.73
CA ASP A 294 -9.51 2.53 -18.62
C ASP A 294 -9.96 2.34 -17.14
N CYS A 295 -9.05 2.20 -16.17
CA CYS A 295 -9.40 1.79 -14.80
C CYS A 295 -8.80 2.64 -13.67
N LEU A 296 -9.40 3.81 -13.43
CA LEU A 296 -9.16 4.64 -12.25
C LEU A 296 -9.78 3.99 -11.01
N ILE A 297 -8.96 3.63 -10.00
CA ILE A 297 -9.46 2.97 -8.76
C ILE A 297 -9.34 3.85 -7.51
N PHE A 298 -8.47 4.86 -7.52
CA PHE A 298 -8.23 5.67 -6.32
C PHE A 298 -7.68 7.07 -6.65
N HIS A 299 -8.30 8.10 -6.08
CA HIS A 299 -7.83 9.48 -6.17
C HIS A 299 -8.06 10.23 -4.86
N ALA A 300 -7.50 11.44 -4.76
CA ALA A 300 -7.83 12.36 -3.68
C ALA A 300 -9.18 13.04 -3.92
N ASP A 301 -9.82 13.56 -2.88
CA ASP A 301 -11.10 14.27 -2.97
C ASP A 301 -11.06 15.66 -2.29
N MET A 302 -12.21 16.34 -2.19
CA MET A 302 -12.32 17.62 -1.47
C MET A 302 -11.91 17.52 0.00
N ARG A 303 -12.24 16.40 0.67
CA ARG A 303 -11.92 16.19 2.09
C ARG A 303 -10.41 16.03 2.28
N ASP A 304 -9.72 15.42 1.32
CA ASP A 304 -8.25 15.38 1.32
C ASP A 304 -7.62 16.77 1.12
N GLN A 305 -8.27 17.71 0.42
CA GLN A 305 -7.79 19.09 0.31
C GLN A 305 -7.88 19.83 1.66
N GLU A 306 -9.02 19.72 2.34
CA GLU A 306 -9.24 20.28 3.68
C GLU A 306 -8.23 19.73 4.69
N ILE A 307 -8.08 18.39 4.72
CA ILE A 307 -7.14 17.71 5.60
C ILE A 307 -5.70 18.11 5.27
N GLY A 308 -5.31 18.13 3.99
CA GLY A 308 -3.97 18.52 3.58
C GLY A 308 -3.61 19.95 3.97
N ALA A 309 -4.51 20.91 3.78
CA ALA A 309 -4.32 22.29 4.22
C ALA A 309 -4.10 22.38 5.75
N ALA A 310 -4.89 21.62 6.54
CA ALA A 310 -4.71 21.53 7.98
C ALA A 310 -3.37 20.84 8.38
N ARG A 311 -2.95 19.82 7.64
CA ARG A 311 -1.65 19.15 7.84
C ARG A 311 -0.47 20.07 7.53
N ILE A 312 -0.54 20.87 6.47
CA ILE A 312 0.51 21.86 6.15
C ILE A 312 0.56 22.93 7.24
N ALA A 313 -0.58 23.43 7.71
CA ALA A 313 -0.65 24.33 8.86
C ALA A 313 -0.05 23.72 10.15
N GLU A 314 -0.21 22.41 10.37
CA GLU A 314 0.45 21.69 11.47
C GLU A 314 1.99 21.75 11.34
N HIS A 315 2.54 21.43 10.16
CA HIS A 315 3.99 21.41 9.91
C HIS A 315 4.61 22.81 10.02
N LEU A 316 3.89 23.86 9.59
CA LEU A 316 4.34 25.25 9.76
C LEU A 316 4.35 25.69 11.23
N ARG A 317 3.38 25.23 12.03
CA ARG A 317 3.23 25.58 13.45
C ARG A 317 4.17 24.80 14.37
N ARG A 318 4.41 23.52 14.09
CA ARG A 318 5.20 22.63 14.95
C ARG A 318 6.69 22.77 14.68
N PRO A 319 7.53 23.08 15.68
CA PRO A 319 8.97 23.21 15.48
C PRO A 319 9.68 21.88 15.24
N ASP A 320 9.03 20.77 15.62
CA ASP A 320 9.59 19.41 15.54
C ASP A 320 9.24 18.68 14.24
N LEU A 321 8.43 19.25 13.35
CA LEU A 321 8.13 18.69 12.02
C LEU A 321 8.95 19.34 10.91
N MET A 322 9.12 18.63 9.80
CA MET A 322 9.79 19.16 8.60
C MET A 322 8.95 20.32 8.03
N LYS A 323 9.60 21.46 7.77
CA LYS A 323 8.93 22.63 7.20
C LYS A 323 9.15 22.63 5.68
N PRO A 324 8.08 22.64 4.88
CA PRO A 324 8.21 22.87 3.45
C PRO A 324 8.94 24.19 3.18
N ILE A 325 9.76 24.22 2.14
CA ILE A 325 10.57 25.37 1.74
C ILE A 325 9.66 26.47 1.15
N THR A 326 8.63 26.04 0.42
CA THR A 326 7.62 26.87 -0.22
C THR A 326 6.33 26.84 0.58
N ASN A 327 5.73 28.00 0.80
CA ASN A 327 4.40 28.14 1.39
C ASN A 327 3.58 29.12 0.55
N GLN A 328 2.71 28.58 -0.30
CA GLN A 328 1.79 29.34 -1.15
C GLN A 328 0.37 28.79 -0.94
N PRO A 329 -0.43 29.31 0.02
CA PRO A 329 -1.73 28.75 0.37
C PRO A 329 -2.74 28.65 -0.80
N ARG A 330 -2.62 29.52 -1.81
CA ARG A 330 -3.43 29.47 -3.05
C ARG A 330 -3.06 28.32 -4.00
N ALA A 331 -1.91 27.69 -3.80
CA ALA A 331 -1.39 26.56 -4.56
C ALA A 331 -1.36 25.26 -3.73
N TYR A 332 -1.95 25.26 -2.53
CA TYR A 332 -2.09 24.05 -1.73
C TYR A 332 -2.94 23.00 -2.45
N ARG A 333 -2.48 21.75 -2.45
CA ARG A 333 -3.17 20.63 -3.08
C ARG A 333 -2.78 19.30 -2.43
N THR A 334 -3.74 18.41 -2.26
CA THR A 334 -3.49 17.03 -1.85
C THR A 334 -3.82 16.09 -3.00
N ASP A 335 -2.90 15.19 -3.32
CA ASP A 335 -3.15 14.12 -4.27
C ASP A 335 -2.49 12.80 -3.82
N VAL A 336 -2.77 11.73 -4.56
CA VAL A 336 -2.30 10.38 -4.20
C VAL A 336 -1.01 10.10 -4.97
N TYR A 337 0.10 9.95 -4.27
CA TYR A 337 1.40 9.69 -4.88
C TYR A 337 1.52 8.24 -5.37
N ASN A 338 1.12 7.28 -4.55
CA ASN A 338 0.98 5.86 -4.90
C ASN A 338 0.01 5.16 -3.94
N LEU A 339 -0.32 3.92 -4.26
CA LEU A 339 -1.13 3.01 -3.44
C LEU A 339 -0.49 1.61 -3.52
N PRO A 340 0.41 1.26 -2.60
CA PRO A 340 0.80 -0.12 -2.34
C PRO A 340 -0.43 -0.89 -1.87
N VAL A 341 -0.62 -2.10 -2.40
CA VAL A 341 -1.77 -2.98 -2.09
C VAL A 341 -1.26 -4.38 -1.76
N PHE A 342 -1.99 -5.06 -0.88
CA PHE A 342 -1.81 -6.48 -0.60
C PHE A 342 -3.14 -7.15 -0.20
N ASN A 343 -3.29 -8.44 -0.51
CA ASN A 343 -4.36 -9.27 0.05
C ASN A 343 -4.02 -9.60 1.51
N TYR A 344 -4.99 -9.46 2.42
CA TYR A 344 -4.86 -9.81 3.83
C TYR A 344 -6.22 -10.30 4.34
N GLU A 345 -6.30 -11.55 4.78
CA GLU A 345 -7.50 -12.16 5.39
C GLU A 345 -8.80 -11.94 4.58
N GLY A 346 -8.73 -12.14 3.25
CA GLY A 346 -9.90 -12.10 2.37
C GLY A 346 -10.40 -10.70 2.03
N MET A 347 -9.60 -9.66 2.29
CA MET A 347 -9.78 -8.31 1.76
C MET A 347 -8.45 -7.79 1.20
N TYR A 348 -8.50 -6.68 0.48
CA TYR A 348 -7.33 -5.93 0.06
C TYR A 348 -7.12 -4.75 0.98
N VAL A 349 -5.90 -4.63 1.51
CA VAL A 349 -5.46 -3.47 2.30
C VAL A 349 -4.55 -2.63 1.42
N GLY A 350 -4.82 -1.34 1.39
CA GLY A 350 -4.10 -0.33 0.63
C GLY A 350 -3.45 0.67 1.58
N LEU A 351 -2.24 1.12 1.22
CA LEU A 351 -1.44 2.07 1.99
C LEU A 351 -1.28 3.41 1.23
N PRO A 352 -2.37 4.13 0.91
CA PRO A 352 -2.30 5.32 0.08
C PRO A 352 -1.33 6.35 0.65
N THR A 353 -0.36 6.78 -0.17
CA THR A 353 0.56 7.85 0.18
C THR A 353 0.02 9.18 -0.34
N LEU A 354 -0.30 10.09 0.58
CA LEU A 354 -0.87 11.40 0.26
C LEU A 354 0.26 12.43 0.23
N PHE A 355 0.43 13.12 -0.92
CA PHE A 355 1.36 14.25 -1.03
C PHE A 355 0.59 15.55 -0.80
N ASN A 356 0.84 16.16 0.37
CA ASN A 356 0.33 17.45 0.79
C ASN A 356 1.28 18.53 0.22
N GLN A 357 0.90 19.13 -0.91
CA GLN A 357 1.71 20.10 -1.64
C GLN A 357 1.52 21.49 -1.05
N SER A 358 2.62 22.18 -0.77
CA SER A 358 2.63 23.54 -0.20
C SER A 358 2.92 24.63 -1.24
N GLY A 359 3.28 24.25 -2.47
CA GLY A 359 3.44 25.11 -3.64
C GLY A 359 4.47 24.58 -4.64
N PRO A 360 4.72 25.30 -5.74
CA PRO A 360 5.74 24.94 -6.73
C PRO A 360 7.15 24.91 -6.11
N TRP A 361 7.96 23.91 -6.46
CA TRP A 361 9.34 23.85 -5.97
C TRP A 361 10.18 24.96 -6.60
N HIS A 362 10.98 25.64 -5.79
CA HIS A 362 11.67 26.87 -6.20
C HIS A 362 12.79 26.69 -7.24
N LEU A 363 13.38 25.49 -7.36
CA LEU A 363 14.40 25.18 -8.38
C LEU A 363 13.80 24.68 -9.70
N ASP A 364 12.63 24.04 -9.66
CA ASP A 364 11.86 23.69 -10.85
C ASP A 364 10.35 23.84 -10.56
N PRO A 365 9.74 24.98 -10.93
CA PRO A 365 8.33 25.26 -10.69
C PRO A 365 7.34 24.32 -11.38
N ARG A 366 7.81 23.41 -12.25
CA ARG A 366 6.98 22.32 -12.81
C ARG A 366 6.75 21.21 -11.78
N ASN A 367 7.63 21.08 -10.79
CA ASN A 367 7.50 20.16 -9.66
C ASN A 367 6.93 20.89 -8.43
N GLN A 368 6.57 20.12 -7.39
CA GLN A 368 5.91 20.63 -6.19
C GLN A 368 6.74 20.30 -4.95
N ASP A 369 6.68 21.19 -3.96
CA ASP A 369 7.23 21.04 -2.62
C ASP A 369 6.13 20.68 -1.62
N GLY A 370 6.52 20.15 -0.45
CA GLY A 370 5.63 19.71 0.62
C GLY A 370 6.10 18.39 1.24
N PHE A 371 5.17 17.56 1.70
CA PHE A 371 5.49 16.31 2.40
C PHE A 371 4.46 15.19 2.15
N LEU A 372 4.94 13.95 2.27
CA LEU A 372 4.15 12.74 2.04
C LEU A 372 3.85 12.02 3.36
N SER A 373 2.68 11.40 3.47
CA SER A 373 2.30 10.55 4.61
C SER A 373 1.39 9.41 4.18
N VAL A 374 1.53 8.25 4.83
CA VAL A 374 0.77 7.04 4.49
C VAL A 374 -0.48 6.90 5.37
N GLU A 375 -1.61 6.63 4.75
CA GLU A 375 -2.91 6.34 5.37
C GLU A 375 -3.27 4.85 5.18
N LEU A 376 -4.50 4.46 5.55
CA LEU A 376 -5.07 3.13 5.29
C LEU A 376 -6.35 3.24 4.46
N ALA A 377 -6.50 2.31 3.52
CA ALA A 377 -7.72 2.08 2.76
C ALA A 377 -7.98 0.58 2.61
N THR A 378 -9.22 0.21 2.33
CA THR A 378 -9.65 -1.19 2.12
C THR A 378 -10.48 -1.34 0.87
N SER A 379 -10.42 -2.53 0.25
CA SER A 379 -11.30 -2.96 -0.82
C SER A 379 -11.61 -4.45 -0.69
N ARG A 380 -12.76 -4.88 -1.20
CA ARG A 380 -13.11 -6.31 -1.33
C ARG A 380 -13.07 -6.82 -2.77
N ASP A 381 -12.82 -5.94 -3.74
CA ASP A 381 -12.93 -6.21 -5.18
C ASP A 381 -11.78 -5.62 -6.03
N LEU A 382 -10.78 -4.98 -5.41
CA LEU A 382 -9.70 -4.15 -6.00
C LEU A 382 -10.15 -2.88 -6.73
N LEU A 383 -11.43 -2.74 -7.02
CA LEU A 383 -11.97 -1.64 -7.83
C LEU A 383 -12.49 -0.51 -6.95
N ARG A 384 -13.30 -0.84 -5.93
CA ARG A 384 -13.95 0.11 -5.04
C ARG A 384 -13.23 0.14 -3.71
N TRP A 385 -12.79 1.32 -3.31
CA TRP A 385 -11.95 1.55 -2.15
C TRP A 385 -12.61 2.46 -1.12
N GLN A 386 -12.50 2.07 0.15
CA GLN A 386 -12.97 2.81 1.30
C GLN A 386 -11.78 3.38 2.09
N ARG A 387 -11.84 4.64 2.50
CA ARG A 387 -10.86 5.25 3.42
C ARG A 387 -11.12 4.75 4.84
N SER A 388 -10.11 4.22 5.51
CA SER A 388 -10.22 3.75 6.90
C SER A 388 -9.93 4.86 7.91
N ALA A 389 -10.46 4.71 9.13
CA ALA A 389 -10.12 5.53 10.32
C ALA A 389 -10.05 7.05 10.07
N GLU A 390 -11.07 7.60 9.40
CA GLU A 390 -11.18 9.03 9.07
C GLU A 390 -9.94 9.66 8.39
N ARG A 391 -9.18 8.87 7.61
CA ARG A 391 -7.90 9.30 6.98
C ARG A 391 -6.81 9.66 8.02
N ALA A 392 -6.78 8.96 9.15
CA ALA A 392 -5.66 9.04 10.08
C ALA A 392 -4.35 8.54 9.45
N ARG A 393 -3.21 9.15 9.82
CA ARG A 393 -1.88 8.74 9.32
C ARG A 393 -1.49 7.41 9.96
N PHE A 394 -1.35 6.37 9.16
CA PHE A 394 -0.89 5.04 9.59
C PHE A 394 0.64 4.98 9.75
N LEU A 395 1.37 5.66 8.85
CA LEU A 395 2.78 6.04 9.07
C LEU A 395 2.86 7.57 9.06
N PRO A 396 2.85 8.22 10.24
CA PRO A 396 3.06 9.67 10.33
C PRO A 396 4.54 10.03 10.12
N PRO A 397 4.87 11.24 9.64
CA PRO A 397 6.24 11.75 9.63
C PRO A 397 6.91 11.69 11.00
N SER A 398 8.21 11.43 11.02
CA SER A 398 9.05 11.54 12.21
C SER A 398 9.34 13.00 12.56
N PRO A 399 9.67 13.29 13.83
CA PRO A 399 10.29 14.55 14.17
C PRO A 399 11.65 14.77 13.49
N VAL A 400 11.99 16.02 13.18
CA VAL A 400 13.30 16.44 12.66
C VAL A 400 14.37 16.47 13.76
N GLY A 401 15.65 16.46 13.36
CA GLY A 401 16.80 16.54 14.28
C GLY A 401 17.25 15.21 14.87
N GLY A 402 16.70 14.08 14.42
CA GLY A 402 17.09 12.73 14.85
C GLY A 402 17.98 11.96 13.87
N LYS A 403 18.15 10.66 14.13
CA LYS A 403 18.70 9.67 13.17
C LYS A 403 17.62 9.12 12.20
N THR A 404 16.49 9.81 12.14
CA THR A 404 15.31 9.51 11.33
C THR A 404 15.54 9.94 9.89
N TYR A 405 14.94 9.19 8.96
CA TYR A 405 14.94 9.53 7.54
C TYR A 405 13.54 9.94 7.07
N ASP A 406 12.49 9.50 7.75
CA ASP A 406 11.10 9.63 7.34
C ASP A 406 10.45 10.94 7.84
N THR A 407 11.11 12.06 7.58
CA THR A 407 10.66 13.40 8.02
C THR A 407 9.97 14.20 6.93
N GLY A 408 10.30 13.97 5.66
CA GLY A 408 9.71 14.65 4.51
C GLY A 408 8.83 13.74 3.64
N GLU A 409 9.29 12.51 3.37
CA GLU A 409 8.52 11.54 2.60
C GLU A 409 8.49 10.15 3.26
N LEU A 410 7.36 9.47 3.12
CA LEU A 410 7.12 8.10 3.56
C LEU A 410 6.45 7.35 2.42
N LEU A 411 7.13 6.34 1.88
CA LEU A 411 6.67 5.56 0.73
C LEU A 411 6.68 4.08 1.13
N ALA A 412 5.53 3.56 1.53
CA ALA A 412 5.42 2.18 1.98
C ALA A 412 5.75 1.17 0.86
N ALA A 413 6.33 0.04 1.24
CA ALA A 413 6.30 -1.15 0.40
C ALA A 413 4.87 -1.71 0.30
N ASN A 414 4.69 -2.75 -0.52
CA ASN A 414 3.45 -3.52 -0.60
C ASN A 414 3.24 -4.41 0.65
N ALA A 415 3.06 -5.72 0.49
CA ALA A 415 2.64 -6.61 1.57
C ALA A 415 3.57 -6.59 2.80
N PRO A 416 3.02 -6.52 4.04
CA PRO A 416 3.83 -6.73 5.23
C PRO A 416 4.31 -8.18 5.31
N ILE A 417 5.55 -8.39 5.76
CA ILE A 417 6.02 -9.74 6.07
C ILE A 417 5.62 -10.12 7.50
N ARG A 418 5.12 -11.34 7.71
CA ARG A 418 4.75 -11.82 9.06
C ARG A 418 5.95 -12.48 9.72
N ILE A 419 6.41 -11.90 10.84
CA ILE A 419 7.48 -12.45 11.67
C ILE A 419 6.90 -12.78 13.04
N GLY A 420 6.55 -14.06 13.23
CA GLY A 420 5.89 -14.56 14.43
C GLY A 420 4.54 -13.87 14.70
N ASN A 421 4.52 -13.04 15.74
CA ASN A 421 3.35 -12.31 16.24
C ASN A 421 3.26 -10.86 15.70
N GLU A 422 4.25 -10.42 14.91
CA GLU A 422 4.28 -9.09 14.30
C GLU A 422 4.10 -9.15 12.76
N LEU A 423 3.51 -8.09 12.22
CA LEU A 423 3.62 -7.69 10.82
C LEU A 423 4.73 -6.65 10.71
N TRP A 424 5.66 -6.86 9.80
CA TRP A 424 6.80 -5.99 9.53
C TRP A 424 6.55 -5.26 8.21
N LEU A 425 6.47 -3.93 8.30
CA LEU A 425 6.15 -3.03 7.21
C LEU A 425 7.41 -2.28 6.81
N TYR A 426 8.00 -2.65 5.68
CA TYR A 426 9.13 -1.93 5.12
C TYR A 426 8.65 -0.70 4.36
N TYR A 427 9.39 0.40 4.42
CA TYR A 427 9.06 1.64 3.72
C TYR A 427 10.32 2.45 3.40
N SER A 428 10.25 3.32 2.41
CA SER A 428 11.27 4.36 2.19
C SER A 428 10.96 5.56 3.08
N GLY A 429 11.97 6.09 3.77
CA GLY A 429 11.92 7.40 4.41
C GLY A 429 12.88 8.35 3.71
N LEU A 430 12.44 9.55 3.34
CA LEU A 430 13.30 10.63 2.82
C LEU A 430 13.19 11.89 3.68
N LYS A 431 14.32 12.55 3.94
CA LYS A 431 14.42 13.62 4.93
C LYS A 431 13.72 14.88 4.44
N SER A 432 13.85 15.21 3.16
CA SER A 432 13.09 16.29 2.53
C SER A 432 12.74 16.01 1.07
N ARG A 433 11.53 16.42 0.67
CA ARG A 433 11.05 16.36 -0.72
C ARG A 433 11.82 17.30 -1.65
N SER A 434 12.24 18.44 -1.09
CA SER A 434 12.99 19.50 -1.75
C SER A 434 14.31 19.73 -1.01
N ASP A 435 15.35 20.05 -1.77
CA ASP A 435 16.72 20.28 -1.32
C ASP A 435 17.26 19.17 -0.39
N PRO A 436 17.31 17.91 -0.89
CA PRO A 436 17.70 16.75 -0.08
C PRO A 436 19.12 16.91 0.52
N PRO A 437 19.31 16.66 1.83
CA PRO A 437 20.60 16.69 2.49
C PRO A 437 21.40 15.39 2.25
N PRO A 438 22.66 15.31 2.73
CA PRO A 438 23.27 14.03 3.08
C PRO A 438 23.47 13.10 1.86
N ASP A 439 23.10 11.81 1.92
CA ASP A 439 22.35 11.13 3.00
C ASP A 439 20.93 11.71 3.25
N ASP A 440 20.01 11.46 2.30
CA ASP A 440 18.60 11.89 2.35
C ASP A 440 17.63 10.73 2.61
N GLY A 441 17.79 9.61 1.88
CA GLY A 441 16.79 8.54 1.83
C GLY A 441 17.32 7.18 2.29
N ALA A 442 16.54 6.47 3.10
CA ALA A 442 16.86 5.15 3.63
C ALA A 442 15.66 4.20 3.60
N ILE A 443 15.94 2.91 3.74
CA ILE A 443 14.93 1.86 3.90
C ILE A 443 14.69 1.65 5.39
N CYS A 444 13.46 1.88 5.80
CA CYS A 444 13.00 1.85 7.19
C CYS A 444 12.05 0.69 7.44
N LEU A 445 11.92 0.32 8.71
CA LEU A 445 10.99 -0.70 9.18
C LEU A 445 10.00 -0.09 10.19
N ALA A 446 8.73 -0.44 10.06
CA ALA A 446 7.71 -0.28 11.08
C ALA A 446 7.10 -1.65 11.43
N LYS A 447 6.51 -1.77 12.61
CA LYS A 447 5.96 -3.02 13.14
C LYS A 447 4.54 -2.83 13.65
N LEU A 448 3.68 -3.80 13.38
CA LEU A 448 2.31 -3.86 13.88
C LEU A 448 2.07 -5.24 14.50
N ARG A 449 1.14 -5.34 15.45
CA ARG A 449 0.57 -6.62 15.88
C ARG A 449 -0.09 -7.30 14.67
N VAL A 450 -0.05 -8.64 14.59
CA VAL A 450 -0.89 -9.38 13.63
C VAL A 450 -2.36 -9.00 13.79
N ASP A 451 -3.02 -8.66 12.68
CA ASP A 451 -4.37 -8.09 12.58
C ASP A 451 -4.58 -6.72 13.24
N GLY A 452 -3.53 -6.10 13.77
CA GLY A 452 -3.60 -4.97 14.69
C GLY A 452 -3.99 -3.63 14.12
N PHE A 453 -4.54 -3.53 12.90
CA PHE A 453 -4.78 -2.26 12.20
C PHE A 453 -5.88 -1.43 12.86
N VAL A 454 -7.01 -2.07 13.16
CA VAL A 454 -8.18 -1.50 13.85
C VAL A 454 -8.71 -2.51 14.86
N SER A 455 -9.12 -2.04 16.03
CA SER A 455 -9.83 -2.83 17.04
C SER A 455 -11.19 -2.23 17.38
N LEU A 456 -12.05 -3.04 17.99
CA LEU A 456 -13.23 -2.62 18.71
C LEU A 456 -12.92 -2.60 20.21
N ASP A 457 -13.01 -1.43 20.83
CA ASP A 457 -12.55 -1.15 22.19
C ASP A 457 -13.74 -0.90 23.13
N ALA A 458 -13.72 -1.53 24.31
CA ALA A 458 -14.66 -1.27 25.41
C ALA A 458 -13.93 -1.15 26.76
N GLY A 459 -14.31 -0.14 27.55
CA GLY A 459 -13.76 0.13 28.88
C GLY A 459 -14.47 -0.65 29.99
N GLU A 460 -14.58 -0.04 31.18
CA GLU A 460 -15.18 -0.69 32.36
C GLU A 460 -16.69 -0.94 32.19
N ARG A 461 -17.40 0.00 31.53
CA ARG A 461 -18.77 -0.22 31.06
C ARG A 461 -18.71 -1.21 29.89
N GLU A 462 -19.43 -2.31 30.02
CA GLU A 462 -19.50 -3.33 28.98
C GLU A 462 -20.07 -2.77 27.69
N GLY A 463 -19.36 -3.02 26.59
CA GLY A 463 -19.78 -2.76 25.23
C GLY A 463 -20.28 -4.04 24.55
N GLN A 464 -21.15 -3.89 23.56
CA GLN A 464 -21.66 -4.98 22.75
C GLN A 464 -21.50 -4.70 21.25
N VAL A 465 -21.24 -5.75 20.47
CA VAL A 465 -21.14 -5.73 19.02
C VAL A 465 -22.01 -6.86 18.48
N LEU A 466 -22.88 -6.55 17.52
CA LEU A 466 -23.65 -7.54 16.77
C LEU A 466 -23.09 -7.60 15.35
N THR A 467 -22.70 -8.78 14.88
CA THR A 467 -22.27 -8.95 13.49
C THR A 467 -23.46 -8.93 12.53
N ARG A 468 -23.20 -8.60 11.26
CA ARG A 468 -24.10 -8.97 10.16
C ARG A 468 -24.24 -10.51 10.08
N PRO A 469 -25.21 -11.07 9.33
CA PRO A 469 -25.34 -12.52 9.17
C PRO A 469 -24.06 -13.16 8.64
N LEU A 470 -23.61 -14.22 9.31
CA LEU A 470 -22.46 -15.04 8.99
C LEU A 470 -22.89 -16.51 8.79
N VAL A 471 -22.11 -17.29 8.05
CA VAL A 471 -22.27 -18.75 7.94
C VAL A 471 -21.07 -19.46 8.57
N PRO A 472 -21.24 -20.20 9.69
CA PRO A 472 -20.16 -20.98 10.29
C PRO A 472 -19.73 -22.14 9.38
N SER A 473 -18.42 -22.34 9.29
CA SER A 473 -17.81 -23.47 8.57
C SER A 473 -16.77 -24.25 9.40
N GLY A 474 -16.13 -23.59 10.38
CA GLY A 474 -15.30 -24.19 11.43
C GLY A 474 -16.09 -24.55 12.70
N ALA A 475 -15.43 -25.23 13.66
CA ALA A 475 -16.06 -25.77 14.87
C ALA A 475 -15.93 -24.85 16.10
N THR A 476 -14.88 -24.05 16.18
CA THR A 476 -14.52 -23.25 17.36
C THR A 476 -14.49 -21.77 17.01
N LEU A 477 -15.26 -20.93 17.72
CA LEU A 477 -15.13 -19.47 17.60
C LEU A 477 -13.76 -19.05 18.14
N ARG A 478 -12.98 -18.35 17.31
CA ARG A 478 -11.67 -17.81 17.67
C ARG A 478 -11.67 -16.28 17.52
N VAL A 479 -10.83 -15.64 18.31
CA VAL A 479 -10.71 -14.17 18.41
C VAL A 479 -9.26 -13.75 18.65
N ASN A 480 -8.89 -12.59 18.09
CA ASN A 480 -7.65 -11.88 18.41
C ASN A 480 -8.02 -10.68 19.28
N LEU A 481 -7.49 -10.63 20.50
CA LEU A 481 -7.90 -9.66 21.52
C LEU A 481 -6.76 -9.26 22.48
N GLU A 482 -6.97 -8.13 23.14
CA GLU A 482 -6.17 -7.64 24.26
C GLU A 482 -7.13 -7.29 25.41
N ALA A 483 -7.18 -8.12 26.45
CA ALA A 483 -8.08 -7.98 27.59
C ALA A 483 -7.37 -8.36 28.93
N PRO A 484 -6.26 -7.69 29.29
CA PRO A 484 -5.41 -8.08 30.42
C PRO A 484 -6.06 -7.96 31.81
N ARG A 485 -7.17 -7.21 31.92
CA ARG A 485 -8.02 -7.08 33.13
C ARG A 485 -9.50 -7.08 32.73
N GLY A 486 -9.82 -7.84 31.69
CA GLY A 486 -11.06 -7.77 30.96
C GLY A 486 -11.43 -9.11 30.35
N GLN A 487 -12.48 -9.11 29.55
CA GLN A 487 -12.98 -10.32 28.91
C GLN A 487 -13.75 -10.01 27.62
N VAL A 488 -13.78 -11.01 26.73
CA VAL A 488 -14.67 -11.07 25.58
C VAL A 488 -15.54 -12.33 25.68
N TRP A 489 -16.86 -12.18 25.70
CA TRP A 489 -17.83 -13.28 25.62
C TRP A 489 -18.60 -13.23 24.30
N ALA A 490 -19.22 -14.34 23.89
CA ALA A 490 -20.04 -14.40 22.70
C ALA A 490 -21.37 -15.14 22.91
N GLU A 491 -22.40 -14.67 22.22
CA GLU A 491 -23.66 -15.38 21.98
C GLU A 491 -23.82 -15.65 20.48
N ILE A 492 -24.43 -16.79 20.13
CA ILE A 492 -24.80 -17.09 18.75
C ILE A 492 -26.32 -16.98 18.60
N LEU A 493 -26.75 -16.14 17.67
CA LEU A 493 -28.14 -15.82 17.41
C LEU A 493 -28.58 -16.37 16.05
N ASP A 494 -29.84 -16.79 15.95
CA ASP A 494 -30.47 -17.09 14.68
C ASP A 494 -30.58 -15.82 13.80
N ALA A 495 -30.15 -15.89 12.53
CA ALA A 495 -30.10 -14.71 11.66
C ALA A 495 -31.48 -14.20 11.19
N ALA A 496 -32.56 -14.98 11.30
CA ALA A 496 -33.90 -14.53 10.93
C ALA A 496 -34.65 -13.95 12.13
N SER A 497 -34.64 -14.66 13.27
CA SER A 497 -35.45 -14.32 14.44
C SER A 497 -34.73 -13.47 15.49
N GLY A 498 -33.40 -13.32 15.41
CA GLY A 498 -32.59 -12.60 16.41
C GLY A 498 -32.58 -13.26 17.80
N ARG A 499 -33.09 -14.49 17.93
CA ARG A 499 -33.09 -15.25 19.20
C ARG A 499 -31.76 -15.97 19.38
N VAL A 500 -31.25 -15.95 20.61
CA VAL A 500 -30.07 -16.73 21.02
C VAL A 500 -30.37 -18.22 20.85
N LEU A 501 -29.43 -18.97 20.25
CA LEU A 501 -29.57 -20.40 20.03
C LEU A 501 -29.33 -21.20 21.33
N PRO A 502 -30.04 -22.32 21.56
CA PRO A 502 -29.83 -23.15 22.76
C PRO A 502 -28.37 -23.58 22.94
N GLY A 503 -27.85 -23.39 24.15
CA GLY A 503 -26.44 -23.67 24.49
C GLY A 503 -25.43 -22.59 24.07
N PHE A 504 -25.84 -21.58 23.30
CA PHE A 504 -24.98 -20.47 22.86
C PHE A 504 -25.30 -19.15 23.58
N SER A 505 -25.81 -19.21 24.81
CA SER A 505 -26.10 -18.02 25.62
C SER A 505 -24.86 -17.51 26.36
N ARG A 506 -24.92 -16.25 26.83
CA ARG A 506 -23.88 -15.67 27.69
C ARG A 506 -23.64 -16.49 28.98
N ARG A 507 -24.67 -17.17 29.50
CA ARG A 507 -24.56 -18.02 30.70
C ARG A 507 -23.80 -19.33 30.44
N ASP A 508 -23.86 -19.79 29.21
CA ASP A 508 -23.17 -21.01 28.73
C ASP A 508 -21.76 -20.70 28.24
N CYS A 509 -21.51 -19.46 27.84
CA CYS A 509 -20.21 -18.96 27.38
C CYS A 509 -19.14 -19.05 28.47
N ILE A 510 -17.95 -19.50 28.08
CA ILE A 510 -16.69 -19.34 28.81
C ILE A 510 -15.94 -18.22 28.06
N PRO A 511 -15.72 -17.05 28.69
CA PRO A 511 -15.11 -15.91 28.02
C PRO A 511 -13.65 -16.15 27.66
N ALA A 512 -13.15 -15.36 26.71
CA ALA A 512 -11.73 -15.23 26.41
C ALA A 512 -11.15 -14.01 27.15
N GLU A 513 -9.93 -14.16 27.68
CA GLU A 513 -9.26 -13.19 28.55
C GLU A 513 -7.77 -13.08 28.17
N GLY A 514 -7.08 -12.06 28.70
CA GLY A 514 -5.63 -11.87 28.48
C GLY A 514 -5.28 -11.28 27.12
N ASP A 515 -4.01 -11.38 26.72
CA ASP A 515 -3.53 -10.93 25.42
C ASP A 515 -3.25 -12.13 24.50
N SER A 516 -3.99 -12.25 23.39
CA SER A 516 -3.88 -13.40 22.50
C SER A 516 -4.23 -13.09 21.04
N LEU A 517 -3.45 -13.68 20.12
CA LEU A 517 -3.70 -13.67 18.67
C LEU A 517 -4.62 -14.82 18.20
N ASP A 518 -4.98 -15.74 19.10
CA ASP A 518 -5.80 -16.94 18.83
C ASP A 518 -6.43 -17.48 20.14
N ALA A 519 -7.30 -16.69 20.78
CA ALA A 519 -8.09 -17.17 21.91
C ALA A 519 -9.38 -17.84 21.42
N ALA A 520 -9.76 -18.95 22.05
CA ALA A 520 -11.02 -19.64 21.76
C ALA A 520 -12.13 -19.17 22.69
N VAL A 521 -13.25 -18.71 22.14
CA VAL A 521 -14.50 -18.53 22.89
C VAL A 521 -15.28 -19.84 22.84
N LYS A 522 -15.71 -20.34 24.01
CA LYS A 522 -16.30 -21.68 24.16
C LYS A 522 -17.67 -21.58 24.81
N TRP A 523 -18.49 -22.60 24.65
CA TRP A 523 -19.73 -22.77 25.41
C TRP A 523 -19.76 -24.13 26.09
N LYS A 524 -20.48 -24.23 27.21
CA LYS A 524 -20.64 -25.47 27.98
C LYS A 524 -21.40 -26.51 27.15
N GLY A 525 -20.73 -27.60 26.79
CA GLY A 525 -21.35 -28.75 26.11
C GLY A 525 -21.70 -28.57 24.63
N THR A 526 -21.31 -27.46 23.98
CA THR A 526 -21.58 -27.24 22.55
C THR A 526 -20.46 -26.44 21.85
N ASN A 527 -20.45 -26.47 20.51
CA ASN A 527 -19.54 -25.73 19.65
C ASN A 527 -20.22 -25.46 18.27
N LEU A 528 -19.57 -24.70 17.39
CA LEU A 528 -20.16 -24.23 16.13
C LEU A 528 -20.42 -25.36 15.10
N SER A 529 -19.95 -26.59 15.32
CA SER A 529 -20.14 -27.71 14.36
C SER A 529 -21.62 -27.98 14.08
N ALA A 530 -22.48 -27.85 15.09
CA ALA A 530 -23.94 -28.02 14.96
C ALA A 530 -24.62 -26.89 14.16
N LEU A 531 -23.89 -25.81 13.82
CA LEU A 531 -24.37 -24.63 13.11
C LEU A 531 -23.76 -24.49 11.71
N LYS A 532 -23.01 -25.50 11.24
CA LYS A 532 -22.35 -25.45 9.93
C LYS A 532 -23.36 -25.23 8.80
N GLY A 533 -23.13 -24.21 7.97
CA GLY A 533 -24.04 -23.84 6.88
C GLY A 533 -25.28 -23.03 7.30
N ARG A 534 -25.57 -22.90 8.61
CA ARG A 534 -26.69 -22.08 9.10
C ARG A 534 -26.31 -20.60 9.13
N ARG A 535 -27.20 -19.71 8.69
CA ARG A 535 -27.02 -18.26 8.85
C ARG A 535 -27.25 -17.89 10.33
N VAL A 536 -26.25 -17.28 10.95
CA VAL A 536 -26.27 -16.82 12.35
C VAL A 536 -25.78 -15.39 12.47
N ARG A 537 -25.99 -14.75 13.61
CA ARG A 537 -25.22 -13.57 14.03
C ARG A 537 -24.40 -13.91 15.28
N VAL A 538 -23.24 -13.29 15.43
CA VAL A 538 -22.48 -13.33 16.68
C VAL A 538 -22.74 -12.03 17.42
N ARG A 539 -23.22 -12.10 18.67
CA ARG A 539 -23.18 -10.96 19.60
C ARG A 539 -21.96 -11.14 20.49
N LEU A 540 -21.03 -10.21 20.40
CA LEU A 540 -19.84 -10.15 21.25
C LEU A 540 -20.08 -9.12 22.35
N GLY A 541 -19.69 -9.45 23.59
CA GLY A 541 -19.63 -8.48 24.67
C GLY A 541 -18.20 -8.32 25.17
N LEU A 542 -17.78 -7.06 25.34
CA LEU A 542 -16.42 -6.64 25.63
C LEU A 542 -16.41 -5.80 26.91
N ARG A 543 -15.45 -6.06 27.81
CA ARG A 543 -15.20 -5.20 28.98
C ARG A 543 -13.72 -5.16 29.26
N ASN A 544 -13.13 -3.97 29.41
CA ASN A 544 -11.70 -3.72 29.53
C ASN A 544 -10.89 -4.50 28.47
N ALA A 545 -11.36 -4.44 27.23
CA ALA A 545 -10.93 -5.31 26.14
C ALA A 545 -10.89 -4.57 24.79
N ARG A 546 -9.91 -4.94 23.97
CA ARG A 546 -9.83 -4.64 22.53
C ARG A 546 -10.02 -5.93 21.74
N LEU A 547 -10.79 -5.88 20.67
CA LEU A 547 -11.02 -7.01 19.77
C LEU A 547 -10.61 -6.64 18.34
N TYR A 548 -9.64 -7.36 17.79
CA TYR A 548 -9.04 -7.08 16.47
C TYR A 548 -9.67 -7.91 15.34
N ALA A 549 -10.05 -9.16 15.64
CA ALA A 549 -10.62 -10.08 14.64
C ALA A 549 -11.46 -11.20 15.28
N LEU A 550 -12.34 -11.82 14.48
CA LEU A 550 -12.99 -13.11 14.79
C LEU A 550 -12.95 -14.08 13.59
N TRP A 551 -12.95 -15.39 13.85
CA TRP A 551 -13.00 -16.45 12.82
C TRP A 551 -13.50 -17.77 13.43
N ALA A 552 -13.65 -18.83 12.62
CA ALA A 552 -13.92 -20.17 13.13
C ALA A 552 -12.93 -21.22 12.57
N ALA A 553 -12.30 -21.95 13.49
CA ALA A 553 -11.39 -23.05 13.21
C ALA A 553 -12.09 -24.41 13.43
#